data_AF-A0A9P0K9D9-F1
#
_entry.id   AF-A0A9P0K9D9-F1
#
_cell.length_a   1.000
_cell.length_b   1.000
_cell.length_c   1.000
_cell.angle_alpha   90.00
_cell.angle_beta   90.00
_cell.angle_gamma   90.00
#
_symmetry.space_group_name_H-M   'P 1'
#
loop_
_entity.id
_entity.type
_entity.pdbx_description
1 polymer ?
#
loop_
_entity_poly.entity_id
_entity_poly.type
_entity_poly.pdbx_seq_one_letter_code
_entity_poly.pdbx_strand_id
1 'polypeptide(L)'
;MESTFHDEKTDVPHSDENPIPKPPESYTCESENESDHGDRVIRQEEDMPSTSRDPDFIPSTSCHQPHKITQSELNDLVRDLELKAELLGSRLQQWNLLENDVSVCVFRKRHKDLEPFFNMENNLVFCSNINGLLAALNINYNPEE
;
A
#
# COMPACT_ATOMS: atom_id res chain seq x y z
N MET A 1 -22.31 35.31 20.00
CA MET A 1 -23.04 34.04 20.15
C MET A 1 -22.96 33.34 18.80
N GLU A 2 -21.89 32.60 18.57
CA GLU A 2 -21.72 31.80 17.35
C GLU A 2 -22.55 30.52 17.49
N SER A 3 -23.45 30.29 16.53
CA SER A 3 -24.27 29.09 16.43
C SER A 3 -23.63 28.17 15.40
N THR A 4 -22.86 27.20 15.86
CA THR A 4 -22.36 26.07 15.07
C THR A 4 -23.52 25.15 14.69
N PHE A 5 -23.91 25.12 13.41
CA PHE A 5 -24.73 24.05 12.85
C PHE A 5 -23.82 22.83 12.63
N HIS A 6 -24.15 21.72 13.28
CA HIS A 6 -23.60 20.42 12.93
C HIS A 6 -24.48 19.83 11.82
N ASP A 7 -23.94 19.73 10.62
CA ASP A 7 -24.56 18.96 9.53
C ASP A 7 -24.26 17.49 9.80
N GLU A 8 -25.08 16.87 10.65
CA GLU A 8 -25.04 15.45 10.90
C GLU A 8 -25.74 14.75 9.73
N LYS A 9 -24.94 14.17 8.83
CA LYS A 9 -25.45 13.34 7.74
C LYS A 9 -26.07 12.08 8.32
N THR A 10 -27.38 12.11 8.50
CA THR A 10 -28.20 10.94 8.84
C THR A 10 -28.71 10.31 7.56
N ASP A 11 -28.63 8.98 7.47
CA ASP A 11 -29.18 8.24 6.33
C ASP A 11 -30.70 8.40 6.32
N VAL A 12 -31.25 8.76 5.14
CA VAL A 12 -32.69 9.00 4.99
C VAL A 12 -33.44 7.66 5.15
N PRO A 13 -34.33 7.52 6.15
CA PRO A 13 -35.08 6.28 6.34
C PRO A 13 -36.04 6.06 5.17
N HIS A 14 -36.05 4.83 4.66
CA HIS A 14 -36.96 4.42 3.59
C HIS A 14 -38.42 4.46 4.07
N SER A 15 -39.30 5.08 3.29
CA SER A 15 -40.74 5.21 3.54
C SER A 15 -41.50 5.08 2.23
N ASP A 16 -42.84 5.07 2.27
CA ASP A 16 -43.65 5.03 1.04
C ASP A 16 -43.40 6.24 0.11
N GLU A 17 -42.92 7.36 0.65
CA GLU A 17 -42.49 8.53 -0.15
C GLU A 17 -41.06 8.39 -0.71
N ASN A 18 -40.22 7.54 -0.11
CA ASN A 18 -38.85 7.24 -0.54
C ASN A 18 -38.61 5.72 -0.66
N PRO A 19 -39.34 5.04 -1.58
CA PRO A 19 -39.25 3.59 -1.71
C PRO A 19 -37.88 3.18 -2.23
N ILE A 20 -37.45 1.99 -1.83
CA ILE A 20 -36.21 1.38 -2.34
C ILE A 20 -36.40 1.13 -3.85
N PRO A 21 -35.53 1.68 -4.73
CA PRO A 21 -35.59 1.38 -6.15
C PRO A 21 -35.40 -0.12 -6.37
N LYS A 22 -36.39 -0.77 -6.97
CA LYS A 22 -36.25 -2.17 -7.34
C LYS A 22 -35.38 -2.26 -8.59
N PRO A 23 -34.37 -3.16 -8.61
CA PRO A 23 -33.62 -3.41 -9.83
C PRO A 23 -34.59 -3.90 -10.93
N PRO A 24 -34.39 -3.49 -12.19
CA PRO A 24 -35.23 -3.93 -13.29
C PRO A 24 -35.19 -5.46 -13.41
N GLU A 25 -36.36 -6.07 -13.68
CA GLU A 25 -36.51 -7.53 -13.74
C GLU A 25 -35.75 -8.18 -14.91
N SER A 26 -35.35 -7.40 -15.90
CA SER A 26 -34.51 -7.83 -17.00
C SER A 26 -33.56 -6.71 -17.44
N TYR A 27 -32.31 -7.06 -17.67
CA TYR A 27 -31.35 -6.22 -18.39
C TYR A 27 -31.19 -6.80 -19.80
N THR A 28 -31.51 -6.04 -20.84
CA THR A 28 -31.07 -6.35 -22.19
C THR A 28 -29.78 -5.60 -22.44
N CYS A 29 -28.65 -6.28 -22.29
CA CYS A 29 -27.41 -5.81 -22.86
C CYS A 29 -27.52 -6.05 -24.36
N GLU A 30 -27.71 -5.00 -25.16
CA GLU A 30 -27.69 -5.09 -26.62
C GLU A 30 -26.26 -5.42 -27.06
N SER A 31 -25.88 -6.69 -26.89
CA SER A 31 -24.76 -7.29 -27.59
C SER A 31 -25.35 -7.89 -28.86
N GLU A 32 -25.13 -7.21 -29.97
CA GLU A 32 -25.40 -7.75 -31.30
C GLU A 32 -24.47 -8.96 -31.49
N ASN A 33 -24.96 -10.16 -31.14
CA ASN A 33 -24.45 -11.45 -31.60
C ASN A 33 -25.52 -12.50 -31.29
N GLU A 34 -26.42 -12.64 -32.27
CA GLU A 34 -27.40 -13.72 -32.37
C GLU A 34 -26.70 -15.07 -32.58
N SER A 35 -27.01 -16.05 -31.73
CA SER A 35 -27.08 -17.52 -31.97
C SER A 35 -26.88 -18.22 -30.62
N ASP A 36 -27.94 -18.46 -29.83
CA ASP A 36 -28.92 -19.56 -29.91
C ASP A 36 -28.42 -20.91 -29.34
N HIS A 37 -29.33 -21.49 -28.54
CA HIS A 37 -29.36 -22.80 -27.87
C HIS A 37 -28.53 -23.06 -26.60
N GLY A 38 -29.19 -22.83 -25.46
CA GLY A 38 -29.91 -23.92 -24.79
C GLY A 38 -29.09 -24.92 -23.95
N ASP A 39 -29.38 -24.91 -22.64
CA ASP A 39 -29.08 -25.90 -21.60
C ASP A 39 -27.66 -25.89 -20.99
N ARG A 40 -27.54 -25.16 -19.87
CA ARG A 40 -26.29 -25.02 -19.11
C ARG A 40 -26.28 -26.01 -17.93
N VAL A 41 -25.88 -27.24 -18.23
CA VAL A 41 -25.30 -28.15 -17.24
C VAL A 41 -23.97 -27.55 -16.74
N ILE A 42 -23.79 -27.58 -15.42
CA ILE A 42 -22.63 -27.12 -14.63
C ILE A 42 -21.30 -27.36 -15.36
N ARG A 43 -20.54 -26.30 -15.65
CA ARG A 43 -19.12 -26.38 -16.06
C ARG A 43 -18.28 -25.24 -15.47
N GLN A 44 -17.04 -25.64 -15.21
CA GLN A 44 -16.00 -25.07 -14.37
C GLN A 44 -15.50 -23.69 -14.82
N GLU A 45 -14.87 -23.01 -13.86
CA GLU A 45 -14.08 -21.80 -14.00
C GLU A 45 -13.10 -21.89 -15.19
N GLU A 46 -13.20 -21.00 -16.18
CA GLU A 46 -12.10 -20.72 -17.10
C GLU A 46 -12.03 -19.22 -17.41
N ASP A 47 -10.87 -18.66 -17.06
CA ASP A 47 -10.10 -17.64 -17.74
C ASP A 47 -10.82 -16.40 -18.30
N MET A 48 -10.68 -15.32 -17.53
CA MET A 48 -10.66 -13.96 -18.08
C MET A 48 -9.47 -13.81 -19.04
N PRO A 49 -9.65 -13.29 -20.26
CA PRO A 49 -8.55 -13.12 -21.19
C PRO A 49 -7.67 -11.96 -20.71
N SER A 50 -6.44 -12.29 -20.31
CA SER A 50 -5.38 -11.31 -20.16
C SER A 50 -5.17 -10.60 -21.49
N THR A 51 -5.13 -9.27 -21.49
CA THR A 51 -4.92 -8.47 -22.70
C THR A 51 -3.49 -8.53 -23.22
N SER A 52 -2.55 -9.13 -22.47
CA SER A 52 -1.16 -9.33 -22.90
C SER A 52 -1.03 -10.68 -23.63
N ARG A 53 -0.93 -10.65 -24.96
CA ARG A 53 -0.51 -11.80 -25.79
C ARG A 53 1.01 -11.92 -25.83
N ASP A 54 1.67 -11.91 -24.68
CA ASP A 54 3.11 -12.21 -24.62
C ASP A 54 3.29 -13.74 -24.57
N PRO A 55 3.81 -14.38 -25.64
CA PRO A 55 3.96 -15.84 -25.67
C PRO A 55 5.01 -16.36 -24.68
N ASP A 56 5.92 -15.50 -24.19
CA ASP A 56 6.93 -15.87 -23.19
C ASP A 56 6.41 -15.71 -21.75
N PHE A 57 5.27 -15.03 -21.57
CA PHE A 57 4.64 -14.88 -20.26
C PHE A 57 3.84 -16.15 -19.91
N ILE A 58 4.46 -17.02 -19.13
CA ILE A 58 3.81 -18.18 -18.54
C ILE A 58 3.33 -17.78 -17.14
N PRO A 59 2.02 -17.64 -16.90
CA PRO A 59 1.51 -17.39 -15.56
C PRO A 59 1.89 -18.57 -14.68
N SER A 60 2.52 -18.29 -13.54
CA SER A 60 2.81 -19.30 -12.51
C SER A 60 1.49 -19.76 -11.88
N THR A 61 0.76 -20.65 -12.54
CA THR A 61 -0.51 -21.22 -12.07
C THR A 61 -0.31 -22.25 -10.95
N SER A 62 0.93 -22.53 -10.55
CA SER A 62 1.30 -23.64 -9.68
C SER A 62 1.19 -23.36 -8.17
N CYS A 63 0.88 -22.14 -7.73
CA CYS A 63 0.66 -21.87 -6.31
C CYS A 63 -0.70 -21.21 -6.05
N HIS A 64 -1.62 -21.95 -5.45
CA HIS A 64 -2.88 -21.40 -4.93
C HIS A 64 -2.68 -20.46 -3.73
N GLN A 65 -1.43 -20.22 -3.32
CA GLN A 65 -1.10 -19.35 -2.20
C GLN A 65 -0.41 -18.08 -2.71
N PRO A 66 -0.83 -16.89 -2.23
CA PRO A 66 -0.18 -15.64 -2.56
C PRO A 66 1.26 -15.63 -2.05
N HIS A 67 2.16 -15.01 -2.82
CA HIS A 67 3.54 -14.77 -2.40
C HIS A 67 3.56 -13.99 -1.08
N LYS A 68 4.32 -14.50 -0.11
CA LYS A 68 4.53 -13.84 1.18
C LYS A 68 5.82 -13.02 1.10
N ILE A 69 5.68 -11.72 1.32
CA ILE A 69 6.75 -10.76 1.35
C ILE A 69 7.59 -10.99 2.60
N THR A 70 8.89 -11.19 2.38
CA THR A 70 9.94 -11.33 3.39
C THR A 70 10.37 -9.97 3.95
N GLN A 71 11.16 -9.96 5.03
CA GLN A 71 11.68 -8.72 5.62
C GLN A 71 12.59 -7.93 4.66
N SER A 72 13.41 -8.62 3.86
CA SER A 72 14.29 -7.99 2.87
C SER A 72 13.47 -7.32 1.77
N GLU A 73 12.48 -8.03 1.21
CA GLU A 73 11.59 -7.48 0.19
C GLU A 73 10.80 -6.29 0.73
N LEU A 74 10.30 -6.36 1.97
CA LEU A 74 9.63 -5.22 2.60
C LEU A 74 10.58 -4.01 2.70
N ASN A 75 11.83 -4.22 3.09
CA ASN A 75 12.82 -3.13 3.17
C ASN A 75 13.14 -2.54 1.79
N ASP A 76 13.24 -3.38 0.77
CA ASP A 76 13.50 -2.96 -0.60
C ASP A 76 12.32 -2.14 -1.14
N LEU A 77 11.08 -2.62 -0.96
CA LEU A 77 9.86 -1.90 -1.32
C LEU A 77 9.73 -0.54 -0.62
N VAL A 78 10.12 -0.45 0.65
CA VAL A 78 10.14 0.82 1.39
C VAL A 78 11.12 1.81 0.78
N ARG A 79 12.29 1.35 0.33
CA ARG A 79 13.30 2.20 -0.31
C ARG A 79 12.87 2.61 -1.72
N ASP A 80 12.38 1.67 -2.51
CA ASP A 80 12.08 1.88 -3.92
C ASP A 80 10.83 2.74 -4.14
N LEU A 81 9.85 2.62 -3.24
CA LEU A 81 8.59 3.38 -3.31
C LEU A 81 8.64 4.67 -2.48
N GLU A 82 9.68 4.88 -1.69
CA GLU A 82 9.82 5.99 -0.74
C GLU A 82 8.59 6.16 0.19
N LEU A 83 7.91 5.06 0.52
CA LEU A 83 6.73 5.04 1.38
C LEU A 83 7.12 4.86 2.86
N LYS A 84 6.26 5.33 3.76
CA LYS A 84 6.42 5.06 5.20
C LYS A 84 6.30 3.55 5.46
N ALA A 85 7.38 2.96 5.98
CA ALA A 85 7.46 1.54 6.32
C ALA A 85 6.26 1.06 7.17
N GLU A 86 5.85 1.87 8.14
CA GLU A 86 4.70 1.58 9.01
C GLU A 86 3.39 1.41 8.23
N LEU A 87 3.11 2.36 7.31
CA LEU A 87 1.88 2.36 6.53
C LEU A 87 1.87 1.21 5.52
N LEU A 88 2.98 1.02 4.79
CA LEU A 88 3.12 -0.04 3.80
C LEU A 88 3.02 -1.42 4.48
N GLY A 89 3.78 -1.62 5.56
CA GLY A 89 3.76 -2.86 6.33
C GLY A 89 2.37 -3.17 6.88
N SER A 90 1.66 -2.18 7.45
CA SER A 90 0.31 -2.38 7.97
C SER A 90 -0.69 -2.81 6.88
N ARG A 91 -0.62 -2.24 5.68
CA ARG A 91 -1.46 -2.64 4.54
C ARG A 91 -1.16 -4.05 4.06
N LEU A 92 0.13 -4.39 3.91
CA LEU A 92 0.55 -5.73 3.52
C LEU A 92 0.18 -6.79 4.57
N GLN A 93 0.24 -6.43 5.85
CA GLN A 93 -0.22 -7.29 6.95
C GLN A 93 -1.74 -7.51 6.88
N GLN A 94 -2.53 -6.45 6.64
CA GLN A 94 -3.98 -6.52 6.48
C GLN A 94 -4.39 -7.44 5.32
N TRP A 95 -3.62 -7.43 4.23
CA TRP A 95 -3.82 -8.33 3.09
C TRP A 95 -3.26 -9.74 3.29
N ASN A 96 -2.70 -10.02 4.47
CA ASN A 96 -2.03 -11.29 4.77
C ASN A 96 -0.95 -11.61 3.72
N LEU A 97 -0.20 -10.60 3.27
CA LEU A 97 0.90 -10.73 2.32
C LEU A 97 2.28 -10.70 2.97
N LEU A 98 2.38 -10.50 4.28
CA LEU A 98 3.66 -10.63 5.00
C LEU A 98 3.88 -12.05 5.51
N GLU A 99 5.14 -12.48 5.56
CA GLU A 99 5.54 -13.64 6.36
C GLU A 99 5.38 -13.36 7.86
N ASN A 100 5.30 -14.43 8.67
CA ASN A 100 5.04 -14.32 10.11
C ASN A 100 6.17 -13.60 10.88
N ASP A 101 7.40 -13.67 10.39
CA ASP A 101 8.58 -13.14 11.07
C ASP A 101 8.92 -11.71 10.63
N VAL A 102 8.08 -11.08 9.80
CA VAL A 102 8.30 -9.72 9.32
C VAL A 102 7.87 -8.72 10.38
N SER A 103 8.83 -7.91 10.80
CA SER A 103 8.60 -6.80 11.72
C SER A 103 8.52 -5.49 10.95
N VAL A 104 7.43 -4.75 11.16
CA VAL A 104 7.32 -3.39 10.65
C VAL A 104 8.12 -2.47 11.58
N CYS A 105 9.40 -2.31 11.28
CA CYS A 105 10.27 -1.43 12.05
C CYS A 105 9.91 0.04 11.78
N VAL A 106 9.61 0.79 12.84
CA VAL A 106 9.47 2.25 12.77
C VAL A 106 10.80 2.87 12.32
N PHE A 107 10.74 3.93 11.51
CA PHE A 107 11.92 4.68 11.08
C PHE A 107 12.80 5.01 12.29
N ARG A 108 14.03 4.52 12.29
CA ARG A 108 14.93 4.68 13.43
C ARG A 108 15.24 6.16 13.61
N LYS A 109 14.79 6.74 14.73
CA LYS A 109 15.08 8.12 15.14
C LYS A 109 16.53 8.34 15.58
N ARG A 110 17.43 7.37 15.41
CA ARG A 110 18.86 7.49 15.76
C ARG A 110 19.56 8.66 15.06
N HIS A 111 19.09 9.05 13.87
CA HIS A 111 19.61 10.23 13.19
C HIS A 111 19.29 11.53 13.93
N LYS A 112 18.22 11.57 14.74
CA LYS A 112 17.84 12.75 15.54
C LYS A 112 18.88 13.10 16.60
N ASP A 113 19.57 12.09 17.12
CA ASP A 113 20.66 12.30 18.08
C ASP A 113 21.88 12.93 17.39
N LEU A 114 21.98 12.80 16.06
CA LEU A 114 23.08 13.34 15.26
C LEU A 114 22.72 14.65 14.55
N GLU A 115 21.43 14.92 14.35
CA GLU A 115 20.89 16.12 13.70
C GLU A 115 21.48 17.44 14.24
N PRO A 116 21.72 17.62 15.57
CA PRO A 116 22.29 18.86 16.10
C PRO A 116 23.72 19.16 15.65
N PHE A 117 24.47 18.18 15.12
CA PHE A 117 25.84 18.37 14.64
C PHE A 117 25.92 18.82 13.18
N PHE A 118 24.78 18.88 12.48
CA PHE A 118 24.70 19.28 11.08
C PHE A 118 23.88 20.57 10.95
N ASN A 119 24.31 21.45 10.06
CA ASN A 119 23.57 22.63 9.64
C ASN A 119 23.30 22.56 8.14
N MET A 120 22.23 23.21 7.72
CA MET A 120 21.88 23.36 6.32
C MET A 120 21.86 24.85 5.96
N GLU A 121 22.70 25.24 5.00
CA GLU A 121 22.75 26.59 4.46
C GLU A 121 22.81 26.50 2.94
N ASN A 122 21.97 27.26 2.24
CA ASN A 122 21.92 27.29 0.77
C ASN A 122 21.77 25.90 0.10
N ASN A 123 20.94 25.02 0.70
CA ASN A 123 20.78 23.62 0.28
C ASN A 123 22.03 22.73 0.42
N LEU A 124 23.08 23.22 1.10
CA LEU A 124 24.26 22.45 1.44
C LEU A 124 24.18 22.04 2.91
N VAL A 125 24.28 20.74 3.17
CA VAL A 125 24.39 20.21 4.54
C VAL A 125 25.86 20.05 4.88
N PHE A 126 26.28 20.63 6.01
CA PHE A 126 27.65 20.50 6.51
C PHE A 126 27.65 20.20 8.00
N CYS A 127 28.70 19.52 8.47
CA CYS A 127 28.89 19.26 9.89
C CYS A 127 29.43 20.53 10.56
N SER A 128 28.64 21.13 11.44
CA SER A 128 28.98 22.36 12.16
C SER A 128 29.79 22.08 13.43
N ASN A 129 29.71 20.86 13.97
CA ASN A 129 30.39 20.47 15.19
C ASN A 129 30.99 19.05 15.08
N ILE A 130 32.15 18.96 14.44
CA ILE A 130 32.87 17.71 14.19
C ILE A 130 33.31 17.04 15.51
N ASN A 131 33.85 17.83 16.45
CA ASN A 131 34.30 17.30 17.74
C ASN A 131 33.14 16.69 18.55
N GLY A 132 31.98 17.37 18.57
CA GLY A 132 30.77 16.89 19.22
C GLY A 132 30.25 15.60 18.58
N LEU A 133 30.26 15.53 17.25
CA LEU A 133 29.86 14.34 16.51
C LEU A 133 30.76 13.13 16.84
N LEU A 134 32.08 13.33 16.82
CA LEU A 134 33.05 12.26 17.11
C LEU A 134 32.92 11.76 18.55
N ALA A 135 32.73 12.68 19.51
CA ALA A 135 32.44 12.32 20.89
C ALA A 135 31.13 11.53 21.04
N ALA A 136 30.06 11.94 20.35
CA ALA A 136 28.76 11.24 20.37
C ALA A 136 28.84 9.83 19.74
N LEU A 137 29.72 9.64 18.77
CA LEU A 137 30.01 8.34 18.16
C LEU A 137 31.03 7.52 18.96
N ASN A 138 31.54 8.06 20.07
CA ASN A 138 32.57 7.44 20.92
C ASN A 138 33.86 7.13 20.14
N ILE A 139 34.20 7.99 19.17
CA ILE A 139 35.41 7.92 18.35
C ILE A 139 36.47 8.81 18.99
N ASN A 140 37.62 8.23 19.33
CA ASN A 140 38.75 9.00 19.83
C ASN A 140 39.51 9.58 18.64
N TYR A 141 39.43 10.90 18.45
CA TYR A 141 40.05 11.60 17.34
C TYR A 141 41.26 12.39 17.82
N ASN A 142 42.42 12.11 17.24
CA ASN A 142 43.63 12.88 17.43
C ASN A 142 43.86 13.75 16.17
N PRO A 143 43.77 15.08 16.25
CA PRO A 143 44.01 15.96 15.11
C PRO A 143 45.47 15.97 14.63
N GLU A 144 46.39 15.40 15.40
CA GLU A 144 47.84 15.39 15.15
C GLU A 144 48.36 14.02 14.65
N GLU A 145 47.47 13.06 14.36
CA GLU A 145 47.80 11.76 13.77
C GLU A 145 47.61 11.77 12.24
#